data_AF-A0A6N8HH09-F1
#
_entry.id   AF-A0A6N8HH09-F1
#
_cell.length_a   1.000
_cell.length_b   1.000
_cell.length_c   1.000
_cell.angle_alpha   90.00
_cell.angle_beta   90.00
_cell.angle_gamma   90.00
#
_symmetry.space_group_name_H-M   'P 1'
#
loop_
_entity.id
_entity.type
_entity.pdbx_description
1 polymer ?
#
loop_
_entity_poly.entity_id
_entity_poly.type
_entity_poly.pdbx_seq_one_letter_code
_entity_poly.pdbx_strand_id
1 'polypeptide(L)' 'MKTQKIVILSVIPLLILAVLWITTQAFHMLSAKSDTQVLGGVILLCVTFFFLLKSILYIRKKLF' A
#
# COMPACT_ATOMS: atom_id res chain seq x y z
N MET A 1 8.80 -15.78 -20.56
CA MET A 1 9.57 -14.97 -19.57
C MET A 1 9.51 -13.45 -19.79
N LYS A 2 9.44 -12.91 -21.02
CA LYS A 2 9.41 -11.44 -21.26
C LYS A 2 8.12 -10.75 -20.77
N THR A 3 6.96 -11.36 -20.98
CA THR A 3 5.65 -10.79 -20.59
C THR A 3 5.51 -10.62 -19.09
N GLN A 4 6.01 -11.55 -18.27
CA GLN A 4 5.95 -11.43 -16.81
C GLN A 4 6.84 -10.31 -16.26
N LYS A 5 8.01 -10.05 -16.88
CA LYS A 5 8.86 -8.92 -16.49
C LYS A 5 8.20 -7.57 -16.77
N ILE A 6 7.51 -7.43 -17.90
CA ILE A 6 6.78 -6.21 -18.26
C ILE A 6 5.59 -5.99 -17.31
N VAL A 7 4.86 -7.05 -16.96
CA VAL A 7 3.77 -6.97 -15.98
C VAL A 7 4.29 -6.58 -14.59
N ILE A 8 5.41 -7.13 -14.14
CA ILE A 8 6.02 -6.73 -12.85
C ILE A 8 6.46 -5.26 -12.91
N LEU A 9 7.05 -4.82 -14.02
CA LEU A 9 7.52 -3.45 -14.21
C LEU A 9 6.36 -2.43 -14.20
N SER A 10 5.17 -2.78 -14.68
CA SER A 10 3.99 -1.91 -14.65
C SER A 10 3.22 -1.97 -13.33
N VAL A 11 3.22 -3.13 -12.65
CA VAL A 11 2.50 -3.32 -11.37
C VAL A 11 3.18 -2.59 -10.23
N ILE A 12 4.52 -2.55 -10.18
CA ILE A 12 5.28 -1.86 -9.12
C ILE A 12 4.90 -0.37 -9.00
N PRO A 13 4.95 0.46 -10.05
CA PRO A 13 4.60 1.89 -9.95
C PRO A 13 3.13 2.11 -9.61
N LEU A 14 2.22 1.25 -10.09
CA LEU A 14 0.80 1.27 -9.71
C LEU A 14 0.62 1.00 -8.21
N LEU A 15 1.37 0.06 -7.67
CA LEU A 15 1.34 -0.29 -6.25
C LEU A 15 1.90 0.86 -5.38
N ILE A 16 2.96 1.54 -5.85
CA ILE A 16 3.50 2.74 -5.19
C ILE A 16 2.47 3.87 -5.19
N LEU A 17 1.82 4.14 -6.32
CA LEU A 17 0.77 5.16 -6.42
C LEU A 17 -0.41 4.87 -5.49
N ALA A 18 -0.86 3.61 -5.44
CA ALA A 18 -1.94 3.19 -4.56
C ALA A 18 -1.57 3.37 -3.08
N VAL A 19 -0.34 3.00 -2.70
CA VAL A 19 0.16 3.20 -1.33
C VAL A 19 0.19 4.68 -0.98
N LEU A 20 0.77 5.53 -1.84
CA LEU A 20 0.83 6.97 -1.60
C LEU A 20 -0.56 7.56 -1.39
N TRP A 21 -1.51 7.22 -2.26
CA TRP A 21 -2.89 7.69 -2.16
C TRP A 21 -3.57 7.28 -0.85
N ILE A 22 -3.48 5.99 -0.49
CA ILE A 22 -4.09 5.48 0.74
C ILE A 22 -3.44 6.13 1.97
N THR A 23 -2.13 6.33 1.95
CA THR A 23 -1.40 6.96 3.05
C THR A 23 -1.83 8.42 3.21
N THR A 24 -2.02 9.17 2.12
CA THR A 24 -2.57 10.53 2.15
C THR A 24 -3.96 10.58 2.78
N GLN A 25 -4.85 9.66 2.40
CA GLN A 25 -6.19 9.55 3.01
C GLN A 25 -6.10 9.24 4.50
N ALA A 26 -5.23 8.31 4.90
CA ALA A 26 -4.98 7.99 6.29
C ALA A 26 -4.50 9.22 7.09
N PHE A 27 -3.57 10.00 6.55
CA PHE A 27 -3.10 11.24 7.19
C PHE A 27 -4.21 12.29 7.33
N HIS A 28 -5.08 12.43 6.34
CA HIS A 28 -6.26 13.28 6.44
C HIS A 28 -7.18 12.83 7.59
N MET A 29 -7.41 11.52 7.71
CA MET A 29 -8.25 10.95 8.77
C MET A 29 -7.59 11.09 10.16
N LEU A 30 -6.27 10.95 10.25
CA LEU A 30 -5.51 11.15 11.48
C LEU A 30 -5.49 12.60 11.96
N SER A 31 -5.61 13.55 11.03
CA SER A 31 -5.65 14.98 11.34
C SER A 31 -7.06 15.47 11.65
N ALA A 32 -8.06 14.59 11.63
CA ALA A 32 -9.44 14.94 11.85
C ALA A 32 -9.75 15.16 13.34
N LYS A 33 -10.71 16.04 13.63
CA LYS A 33 -11.15 16.32 15.01
C LYS A 33 -11.94 15.19 15.66
N SER A 34 -12.45 14.24 14.87
CA SER A 34 -13.27 13.13 15.38
C SER A 34 -12.39 11.93 15.71
N ASP A 35 -12.45 11.46 16.95
CA ASP A 35 -11.72 10.27 17.42
C ASP A 35 -12.01 9.03 16.56
N THR A 36 -13.24 8.91 16.06
CA THR A 36 -13.64 7.80 15.18
C THR A 36 -12.91 7.83 13.83
N GLN A 37 -12.68 9.04 13.30
CA GLN A 37 -11.93 9.22 12.05
C GLN A 37 -10.44 8.96 12.25
N VAL A 38 -9.87 9.40 13.38
CA VAL A 38 -8.49 9.10 13.75
C VAL A 38 -8.28 7.59 13.86
N LEU A 39 -9.17 6.88 14.57
CA LEU A 39 -9.13 5.42 14.68
C LEU A 39 -9.21 4.74 13.29
N GLY A 40 -10.09 5.25 12.42
CA GLY A 40 -10.20 4.80 11.02
C GLY A 40 -8.89 4.98 10.25
N GLY A 41 -8.22 6.13 10.40
CA GLY A 41 -6.91 6.39 9.79
C GLY A 41 -5.81 5.44 10.26
N VAL A 42 -5.77 5.14 11.57
CA VAL A 42 -4.83 4.14 12.13
C VAL A 42 -5.07 2.76 11.53
N ILE A 43 -6.33 2.30 11.51
CA ILE A 43 -6.69 0.99 10.94
C ILE A 43 -6.30 0.94 9.46
N LEU A 44 -6.58 2.00 8.70
CA LEU A 44 -6.25 2.11 7.28
C LEU A 44 -4.73 1.98 7.06
N LEU A 45 -3.90 2.65 7.88
CA LEU A 45 -2.45 2.52 7.84
C LEU A 45 -1.99 1.09 8.15
N CYS A 46 -2.52 0.47 9.21
CA CYS A 46 -2.16 -0.89 9.59
C CYS A 46 -2.46 -1.90 8.46
N VAL A 47 -3.65 -1.81 7.85
CA VAL A 47 -4.04 -2.65 6.72
C VAL A 47 -3.12 -2.41 5.53
N THR A 48 -2.84 -1.16 5.20
CA THR A 48 -1.94 -0.79 4.09
C THR A 48 -0.54 -1.37 4.29
N PHE A 49 0.02 -1.24 5.50
CA PHE A 49 1.34 -1.75 5.85
C PHE A 49 1.40 -3.29 5.75
N PHE A 50 0.35 -3.98 6.20
CA PHE A 50 0.23 -5.43 6.07
C PHE A 50 0.23 -5.88 4.60
N PHE A 51 -0.55 -5.22 3.74
CA PHE A 51 -0.56 -5.51 2.30
C PHE A 51 0.77 -5.22 1.62
N LEU A 52 1.46 -4.15 2.03
CA LEU A 52 2.79 -3.79 1.56
C LEU A 52 3.80 -4.89 1.88
N LEU A 53 3.87 -5.33 3.14
CA LEU A 53 4.75 -6.41 3.57
C LEU A 53 4.48 -7.70 2.79
N LYS A 54 3.21 -8.08 2.65
CA LYS A 54 2.80 -9.27 1.89
C LYS A 54 3.21 -9.17 0.42
N SER A 55 3.06 -7.98 -0.19
CA SER A 55 3.45 -7.73 -1.57
C SER A 55 4.96 -7.79 -1.77
N ILE A 56 5.74 -7.20 -0.86
CA ILE A 56 7.21 -7.26 -0.89
C ILE A 56 7.70 -8.70 -0.75
N LEU A 57 7.15 -9.47 0.19
CA LEU A 57 7.49 -10.89 0.38
C LEU A 57 7.15 -11.73 -0.86
N TYR A 58 5.99 -11.48 -1.48
CA TYR A 58 5.60 -12.16 -2.70
C TYR A 58 6.54 -11.84 -3.87
N ILE A 59 6.87 -10.56 -4.07
CA ILE A 59 7.82 -10.13 -5.10
C ILE A 59 9.17 -10.78 -4.84
N ARG A 60 9.68 -10.73 -3.60
CA ARG A 60 10.97 -11.34 -3.24
C ARG A 60 11.00 -12.85 -3.54
N LYS A 61 9.96 -13.61 -3.16
CA LYS A 61 9.86 -15.06 -3.42
C LYS A 61 9.74 -15.41 -4.91
N LYS A 62 9.29 -14.46 -5.73
CA LYS A 62 9.07 -14.68 -7.18
C LYS A 62 10.21 -14.15 -8.03
N LEU A 63 11.01 -13.22 -7.51
CA LEU A 63 12.16 -12.63 -8.19
C LEU A 63 13.49 -13.34 -7.87
N PHE A 64 13.62 -13.92 -6.66
CA PHE A 64 14.74 -14.74 -6.19
C PHE A 64 14.30 -16.19 -6.01
#